data_AF-A0A4S0IN64-F1
#
_entry.id   AF-A0A4S0IN64-F1
#
_cell.length_a   1.000
_cell.length_b   1.000
_cell.length_c   1.000
_cell.angle_alpha   90.00
_cell.angle_beta   90.00
_cell.angle_gamma   90.00
#
_symmetry.space_group_name_H-M   'P 1'
#
loop_
_entity.id
_entity.type
_entity.pdbx_description
1 polymer ?
#
loop_
_entity_poly.entity_id
_entity_poly.type
_entity_poly.pdbx_seq_one_letter_code
_entity_poly.pdbx_strand_id
1 'polypeptide(L)'
;AVRAYVGGESQWSKGQKHAIYFLNLYADTGRDEYFGEYRQAIAVPLADRAARLALEQAEPDASAARLGFLGGGNHAEDVDGMIWLFQNFRRVSYLDIAIRHWAAAYEMILAIERLGDDM
;
A
#
# COMPACT_ATOMS: atom_id res chain seq x y z
N ALA A 1 -10.20 6.13 -12.54
CA ALA A 1 -10.62 5.04 -11.63
C ALA A 1 -9.92 3.70 -11.92
N VAL A 2 -10.38 2.84 -12.86
CA VAL A 2 -9.75 1.50 -13.05
C VAL A 2 -8.26 1.56 -13.41
N ARG A 3 -7.85 2.46 -14.31
CA ARG A 3 -6.42 2.70 -14.62
C ARG A 3 -5.61 3.18 -13.41
N ALA A 4 -6.24 3.93 -12.50
CA ALA A 4 -5.58 4.41 -11.29
C ALA A 4 -5.29 3.25 -10.32
N TYR A 5 -6.15 2.23 -10.26
CA TYR A 5 -5.85 1.00 -9.51
C TYR A 5 -4.66 0.22 -10.07
N VAL A 6 -4.48 0.20 -11.40
CA VAL A 6 -3.30 -0.41 -12.03
C VAL A 6 -2.04 0.40 -11.70
N GLY A 7 -2.14 1.74 -11.73
CA GLY A 7 -1.06 2.63 -11.30
C GLY A 7 -0.69 2.44 -9.83
N GLY A 8 -1.69 2.37 -8.95
CA GLY A 8 -1.51 2.11 -7.51
C GLY A 8 -0.84 0.76 -7.25
N GLU A 9 -1.27 -0.31 -7.93
CA GLU A 9 -0.60 -1.62 -7.84
C GLU A 9 0.87 -1.54 -8.27
N SER A 10 1.18 -0.77 -9.31
CA SER A 10 2.56 -0.58 -9.75
C SER A 10 3.42 0.12 -8.69
N GLN A 11 2.86 1.13 -7.99
CA GLN A 11 3.55 1.80 -6.88
C GLN A 11 3.74 0.86 -5.69
N TRP A 12 2.70 0.12 -5.33
CA TRP A 12 2.73 -0.89 -4.28
C TRP A 12 3.84 -1.93 -4.51
N SER A 13 3.88 -2.52 -5.72
CA SER A 13 4.87 -3.51 -6.12
C SER A 13 6.30 -2.96 -6.12
N LYS A 14 6.47 -1.69 -6.49
CA LYS A 14 7.77 -1.00 -6.42
C LYS A 14 8.22 -0.77 -4.98
N GLY A 15 7.32 -0.25 -4.13
CA GLY A 15 7.60 0.00 -2.71
C GLY A 15 8.00 -1.28 -1.98
N GLN A 16 7.28 -2.38 -2.20
CA GLN A 16 7.59 -3.70 -1.64
C GLN A 16 9.00 -4.19 -2.02
N LYS A 17 9.35 -4.13 -3.31
CA LYS A 17 10.68 -4.57 -3.79
C LYS A 17 11.80 -3.68 -3.25
N HIS A 18 11.60 -2.36 -3.23
CA HIS A 18 12.57 -1.43 -2.70
C HIS A 18 12.77 -1.61 -1.19
N ALA A 19 11.70 -1.84 -0.42
CA ALA A 19 11.80 -2.11 1.01
C ALA A 19 12.69 -3.32 1.29
N ILE A 20 12.46 -4.45 0.59
CA ILE A 20 13.30 -5.64 0.73
C ILE A 20 14.76 -5.33 0.36
N TYR A 21 14.98 -4.64 -0.75
CA TYR A 21 16.33 -4.32 -1.22
C TYR A 21 17.11 -3.47 -0.21
N PHE A 22 16.53 -2.38 0.26
CA PHE A 22 17.20 -1.47 1.18
C PHE A 22 17.34 -2.04 2.59
N LEU A 23 16.38 -2.85 3.05
CA LEU A 23 16.51 -3.53 4.34
C LEU A 23 17.68 -4.53 4.34
N ASN A 24 17.88 -5.28 3.24
CA ASN A 24 19.03 -6.16 3.10
C ASN A 24 20.35 -5.37 3.07
N LEU A 25 20.42 -4.27 2.33
CA LEU A 25 21.62 -3.42 2.33
C LEU A 25 21.94 -2.86 3.72
N TYR A 26 20.91 -2.47 4.49
CA TYR A 26 21.11 -2.06 5.87
C TYR A 26 21.66 -3.19 6.72
N ALA A 27 21.07 -4.38 6.66
CA ALA A 27 21.54 -5.56 7.40
C ALA A 27 23.00 -5.93 7.08
N ASP A 28 23.41 -5.80 5.82
CA ASP A 28 24.77 -6.12 5.38
C ASP A 28 25.82 -5.06 5.75
N THR A 29 25.42 -3.79 5.82
CA THR A 29 26.37 -2.66 5.91
C THR A 29 26.28 -1.85 7.19
N GLY A 30 25.17 -1.94 7.93
CA GLY A 30 24.87 -1.12 9.10
C GLY A 30 24.73 0.38 8.79
N ARG A 31 24.52 0.78 7.54
CA ARG A 31 24.42 2.20 7.17
C ARG A 31 22.98 2.72 7.26
N ASP A 32 22.77 3.69 8.14
CA ASP A 32 21.46 4.32 8.38
C ASP A 32 20.80 4.90 7.13
N GLU A 33 21.58 5.28 6.11
CA GLU A 33 21.05 5.76 4.82
C GLU A 33 20.11 4.72 4.19
N TYR A 34 20.48 3.44 4.22
CA TYR A 34 19.66 2.37 3.67
C TYR A 34 18.43 2.08 4.53
N PHE A 35 18.52 2.24 5.84
CA PHE A 35 17.34 2.13 6.70
C PHE A 35 16.34 3.28 6.43
N GLY A 36 16.85 4.49 6.16
CA GLY A 36 16.04 5.61 5.69
C GLY A 36 15.27 5.30 4.41
N GLU A 37 15.96 4.76 3.39
CA GLU A 37 15.35 4.36 2.12
C GLU A 37 14.33 3.21 2.28
N TYR A 38 14.63 2.22 3.13
CA TYR A 38 13.69 1.17 3.50
C TYR A 38 12.38 1.74 4.07
N ARG A 39 12.47 2.66 5.05
CA ARG A 39 11.29 3.26 5.69
C ARG A 39 10.43 4.03 4.70
N GLN A 40 11.04 4.76 3.77
CA GLN A 40 10.30 5.45 2.71
C GLN A 40 9.62 4.47 1.76
N ALA A 41 10.31 3.39 1.39
CA ALA A 41 9.79 2.39 0.46
C ALA A 41 8.63 1.57 1.06
N ILE A 42 8.73 1.14 2.33
CA ILE A 42 7.69 0.34 2.98
C ILE A 42 6.45 1.18 3.33
N ALA A 43 6.59 2.50 3.51
CA ALA A 43 5.47 3.39 3.78
C ALA A 43 4.42 3.40 2.65
N VAL A 44 4.83 3.22 1.39
CA VAL A 44 3.93 3.20 0.23
C VAL A 44 2.89 2.07 0.32
N PRO A 45 3.28 0.76 0.39
CA PRO A 45 2.32 -0.32 0.50
C PRO A 45 1.54 -0.31 1.83
N LEU A 46 2.10 0.25 2.91
CA LEU A 46 1.39 0.45 4.18
C LEU A 46 0.30 1.51 4.07
N ALA A 47 0.55 2.60 3.34
CA ALA A 47 -0.44 3.66 3.10
C ALA A 47 -1.61 3.16 2.24
N ASP A 48 -1.33 2.36 1.19
CA ASP A 48 -2.38 1.71 0.40
C ASP A 48 -3.21 0.73 1.24
N ARG A 49 -2.56 -0.03 2.14
CA ARG A 49 -3.26 -0.89 3.12
C ARG A 49 -4.18 -0.07 4.01
N ALA A 50 -3.71 1.06 4.54
CA ALA A 50 -4.50 1.94 5.38
C ALA A 50 -5.72 2.48 4.62
N ALA A 51 -5.55 2.85 3.34
CA ALA A 51 -6.65 3.29 2.50
C ALA A 51 -7.73 2.22 2.33
N ARG A 52 -7.32 0.98 2.02
CA ARG A 52 -8.25 -0.15 1.91
C ARG A 52 -9.01 -0.38 3.21
N LEU A 53 -8.30 -0.44 4.34
CA LEU A 53 -8.91 -0.70 5.64
C LEU A 53 -9.91 0.39 6.02
N ALA A 54 -9.63 1.66 5.70
CA ALA A 54 -10.56 2.76 5.91
C ALA A 54 -11.86 2.58 5.10
N LEU A 55 -11.77 2.06 3.87
CA LEU A 55 -12.92 1.81 3.01
C LEU A 55 -13.67 0.51 3.33
N GLU A 56 -13.04 -0.45 4.01
CA GLU A 56 -13.64 -1.72 4.43
C GLU A 56 -14.39 -1.65 5.77
N GLN A 57 -14.35 -0.50 6.46
CA GLN A 57 -15.12 -0.28 7.68
C GLN A 57 -16.64 -0.38 7.42
N ALA A 58 -17.40 -0.66 8.48
CA ALA A 58 -18.87 -0.66 8.41
C ALA A 58 -19.42 0.69 7.93
N GLU A 59 -18.80 1.78 8.37
CA GLU A 59 -18.96 3.13 7.87
C GLU A 59 -17.64 3.57 7.22
N PRO A 60 -17.53 3.57 5.88
CA PRO A 60 -16.28 3.89 5.20
C PRO A 60 -15.78 5.31 5.51
N ASP A 61 -14.52 5.43 5.96
CA ASP A 61 -13.86 6.73 6.16
C ASP A 61 -13.15 7.16 4.86
N ALA A 62 -13.87 7.95 4.05
CA ALA A 62 -13.34 8.45 2.79
C ALA A 62 -12.15 9.42 2.97
N SER A 63 -12.09 10.14 4.10
CA SER A 63 -11.00 11.08 4.37
C SER A 63 -9.71 10.35 4.73
N ALA A 64 -9.78 9.34 5.59
CA ALA A 64 -8.65 8.46 5.86
C ALA A 64 -8.21 7.69 4.62
N ALA A 65 -9.16 7.22 3.80
CA ALA A 65 -8.86 6.56 2.53
C ALA A 65 -8.09 7.46 1.57
N ARG A 66 -8.49 8.73 1.48
CA ARG A 66 -7.81 9.73 0.65
C ARG A 66 -6.37 9.95 1.09
N LEU A 67 -6.12 10.05 2.40
CA LEU A 67 -4.77 10.18 2.94
C LEU A 67 -3.91 8.95 2.60
N GLY A 68 -4.46 7.75 2.75
CA GLY A 68 -3.76 6.52 2.41
C GLY A 68 -3.40 6.42 0.93
N PHE A 69 -4.34 6.68 0.02
CA PHE A 69 -4.05 6.61 -1.43
C PHE A 69 -3.02 7.65 -1.87
N LEU A 70 -3.03 8.86 -1.30
CA LEU A 70 -2.01 9.86 -1.55
C LEU A 70 -0.64 9.43 -1.01
N GLY A 71 -0.59 8.84 0.18
CA GLY A 71 0.63 8.24 0.75
C GLY A 71 1.17 7.07 -0.07
N GLY A 72 0.29 6.33 -0.74
CA GLY A 72 0.63 5.29 -1.72
C GLY A 72 1.12 5.82 -3.07
N GLY A 73 1.20 7.15 -3.24
CA GLY A 73 1.70 7.78 -4.46
C GLY A 73 0.69 7.85 -5.61
N ASN A 74 -0.60 7.66 -5.33
CA ASN A 74 -1.64 7.86 -6.34
C ASN A 74 -1.85 9.34 -6.65
N HIS A 75 -2.19 9.65 -7.90
CA HIS A 75 -2.41 11.04 -8.33
C HIS A 75 -3.67 11.62 -7.68
N ALA A 76 -3.60 12.85 -7.16
CA ALA A 76 -4.69 13.44 -6.38
C ALA A 76 -6.04 13.50 -7.13
N GLU A 77 -5.99 13.73 -8.45
CA GLU A 77 -7.19 13.78 -9.31
C GLU A 77 -7.84 12.41 -9.52
N ASP A 78 -7.12 11.31 -9.29
CA ASP A 78 -7.65 9.96 -9.42
C ASP A 78 -8.29 9.44 -8.13
N VAL A 79 -7.91 9.99 -6.97
CA VAL A 79 -8.23 9.42 -5.64
C VAL A 79 -9.74 9.36 -5.39
N ASP A 80 -10.47 10.42 -5.66
CA ASP A 80 -11.93 10.44 -5.43
C ASP A 80 -12.64 9.38 -6.30
N GLY A 81 -12.17 9.20 -7.54
CA GLY A 81 -12.65 8.16 -8.44
C GLY A 81 -12.28 6.74 -7.99
N MET A 82 -11.13 6.57 -7.32
CA MET A 82 -10.72 5.28 -6.74
C MET A 82 -11.59 4.91 -5.54
N ILE A 83 -11.89 5.87 -4.65
CA ILE A 83 -12.77 5.70 -3.50
C ILE A 83 -14.18 5.33 -3.96
N TRP A 84 -14.74 6.10 -4.90
CA TRP A 84 -16.06 5.83 -5.45
C TRP A 84 -16.14 4.44 -6.08
N LEU A 85 -15.14 4.04 -6.87
CA LEU A 85 -15.12 2.71 -7.49
C LEU A 85 -15.09 1.60 -6.42
N PHE A 86 -14.28 1.76 -5.37
CA PHE A 86 -14.24 0.78 -4.28
C PHE A 86 -15.60 0.63 -3.62
N GLN A 87 -16.18 1.74 -3.13
CA GLN A 87 -17.43 1.71 -2.37
C GLN A 87 -18.60 1.11 -3.16
N ASN A 88 -18.67 1.41 -4.46
CA ASN A 88 -19.78 0.98 -5.30
C ASN A 88 -19.59 -0.42 -5.90
N PHE A 89 -18.34 -0.89 -6.08
CA PHE A 89 -18.06 -2.12 -6.82
C PHE A 89 -17.26 -3.17 -6.04
N ARG A 90 -16.91 -2.95 -4.76
CA ARG A 90 -16.13 -3.88 -3.92
C ARG A 90 -16.61 -5.33 -3.95
N ARG A 91 -17.92 -5.54 -4.13
CA ARG A 91 -18.58 -6.86 -4.13
C ARG A 91 -18.80 -7.46 -5.52
N VAL A 92 -18.42 -6.77 -6.59
CA VAL A 92 -18.42 -7.35 -7.94
C VAL A 92 -17.32 -8.38 -8.01
N SER A 93 -17.66 -9.59 -8.47
CA SER A 93 -16.81 -10.80 -8.33
C SER A 93 -15.33 -10.57 -8.65
N TYR A 94 -15.02 -9.99 -9.80
CA TYR A 94 -13.64 -9.77 -10.23
C TYR A 94 -12.87 -8.79 -9.34
N LEU A 95 -13.52 -7.73 -8.87
CA LEU A 95 -12.90 -6.76 -7.97
C LEU A 95 -12.75 -7.34 -6.56
N ASP A 96 -13.72 -8.13 -6.10
CA ASP A 96 -13.62 -8.82 -4.81
C ASP A 96 -12.43 -9.79 -4.78
N ILE A 97 -12.28 -10.59 -5.84
CA ILE A 97 -11.17 -11.53 -6.00
C ILE A 97 -9.82 -10.78 -5.99
N ALA A 98 -9.69 -9.71 -6.78
CA ALA A 98 -8.47 -8.91 -6.84
C ALA A 98 -8.09 -8.34 -5.46
N ILE A 99 -9.06 -7.79 -4.73
CA ILE A 99 -8.80 -7.21 -3.41
C ILE A 99 -8.45 -8.29 -2.39
N ARG A 100 -9.04 -9.49 -2.46
CA ARG A 100 -8.63 -10.61 -1.60
C ARG A 100 -7.19 -11.06 -1.86
N HIS A 101 -6.76 -11.08 -3.12
CA HIS A 101 -5.37 -11.39 -3.45
C HIS A 101 -4.41 -10.32 -2.93
N TRP A 102 -4.74 -9.04 -3.09
CA TRP A 102 -3.97 -7.95 -2.46
C TRP A 102 -3.99 -8.03 -0.94
N ALA A 103 -5.12 -8.42 -0.34
CA ALA A 103 -5.24 -8.58 1.10
C ALA A 103 -4.28 -9.66 1.63
N ALA A 104 -4.19 -10.79 0.93
CA ALA A 104 -3.27 -11.87 1.27
C ALA A 104 -1.80 -11.46 1.14
N ALA A 105 -1.48 -10.57 0.18
CA ALA A 105 -0.13 -10.07 0.00
C ALA A 105 0.33 -9.15 1.16
N TYR A 106 -0.59 -8.58 1.96
CA TYR A 106 -0.20 -7.75 3.11
C TYR A 106 0.50 -8.52 4.22
N GLU A 107 0.29 -9.82 4.36
CA GLU A 107 1.03 -10.64 5.35
C GLU A 107 2.54 -10.50 5.16
N MET A 108 2.99 -10.49 3.89
CA MET A 108 4.39 -10.28 3.55
C MET A 108 4.86 -8.85 3.87
N ILE A 109 4.05 -7.83 3.59
CA ILE A 109 4.38 -6.43 3.90
C ILE A 109 4.55 -6.24 5.42
N LEU A 110 3.64 -6.77 6.22
CA LEU A 110 3.69 -6.67 7.68
C LEU A 110 4.84 -7.48 8.27
N ALA A 111 5.26 -8.57 7.63
CA ALA A 111 6.46 -9.29 8.02
C ALA A 111 7.74 -8.47 7.74
N ILE A 112 7.80 -7.79 6.60
CA ILE A 112 8.91 -6.88 6.26
C ILE A 112 8.97 -5.69 7.22
N GLU A 113 7.82 -5.12 7.60
CA GLU A 113 7.72 -4.03 8.59
C GLU A 113 8.29 -4.48 9.95
N ARG A 114 7.80 -5.61 10.47
CA ARG A 114 8.26 -6.17 11.75
C ARG A 114 9.75 -6.47 11.77
N LEU A 115 10.29 -7.02 10.67
CA LEU A 115 11.72 -7.26 10.55
C LEU A 115 12.54 -5.96 10.62
N GLY A 116 12.03 -4.86 10.07
CA GLY A 116 12.69 -3.57 10.18
C GLY A 116 12.60 -2.95 11.58
N ASP A 117 11.50 -3.18 12.29
CA ASP A 117 11.33 -2.73 13.69
C ASP A 117 12.25 -3.46 14.68
N ASP A 118 12.66 -4.69 14.35
CA ASP A 118 13.53 -5.53 15.17
C ASP A 118 15.04 -5.26 14.96
N MET A 119 15.44 -4.42 13.98
CA MET A 119 16.85 -4.08 13.68
C MET A 119 17.28 -2.75 14.31
#